data_AF-A0A831YDZ2-F1
#
_entry.id   AF-A0A831YDZ2-F1
#
_cell.length_a   1.000
_cell.length_b   1.000
_cell.length_c   1.000
_cell.angle_alpha   90.00
_cell.angle_beta   90.00
_cell.angle_gamma   90.00
#
_symmetry.space_group_name_H-M   'P 1'
#
loop_
_entity.id
_entity.type
_entity.pdbx_description
1 polymer ?
#
loop_
_entity_poly.entity_id
_entity_poly.type
_entity_poly.pdbx_seq_one_letter_code
_entity_poly.pdbx_strand_id
1 'polypeptide(L)'
;MFGKVILTTTLKTGYYISNTARRDLILEISTDVEVFNTPRVLLVGSWGSEGLVSAFTDALYRGASWEEVLSAQTQELVERRIGAFYRQGHWSVFEFMGAQFIVECSRACHTQFIRHRLASYWSESQRYVDYTKRKIRFVVPVGFPEEPLRRAYEDYIKLREGFRPEYARMALPNAAAVLFAVQMNARELLLNFAPLRCAYTAQAEIRHVCWQMFAAAWRLWPVLAKLVWQDLPQLHRDFCTKVPRGEDCRLYAIKDAEEKHGPLPDKPWLAAAVAYGR
;
A
#
# COMPACT_ATOMS: atom_id res chain seq x y z
N MET A 1 44.96 19.53 -15.55
CA MET A 1 45.52 18.35 -16.23
C MET A 1 44.38 17.51 -16.75
N PHE A 2 44.08 17.63 -18.05
CA PHE A 2 43.03 16.87 -18.72
C PHE A 2 43.65 15.63 -19.38
N GLY A 3 43.23 14.44 -18.95
CA GLY A 3 43.71 13.15 -19.46
C GLY A 3 42.83 12.62 -20.58
N LYS A 4 43.50 12.16 -21.66
CA LYS A 4 43.00 11.85 -23.00
C LYS A 4 41.95 10.72 -23.07
N VAL A 5 41.00 10.94 -23.98
CA VAL A 5 40.16 9.94 -24.66
C VAL A 5 41.01 9.11 -25.63
N ILE A 6 40.90 7.78 -25.59
CA ILE A 6 41.35 6.89 -26.68
C ILE A 6 40.19 5.94 -27.00
N LEU A 7 39.60 6.16 -28.18
CA LEU A 7 38.75 5.21 -28.88
C LEU A 7 39.63 4.23 -29.64
N THR A 8 39.45 2.93 -29.43
CA THR A 8 39.95 1.91 -30.36
C THR A 8 38.93 0.80 -30.50
N THR A 9 38.20 0.86 -31.60
CA THR A 9 37.39 -0.21 -32.18
C THR A 9 38.34 -1.26 -32.76
N THR A 10 38.20 -2.53 -32.36
CA THR A 10 38.73 -3.64 -33.17
C THR A 10 37.74 -4.80 -33.15
N LEU A 11 37.04 -4.97 -34.27
CA LEU A 11 36.40 -6.23 -34.64
C LEU A 11 37.48 -7.21 -35.09
N LYS A 12 37.50 -8.43 -34.52
CA LYS A 12 37.84 -9.66 -35.27
C LYS A 12 37.57 -10.93 -34.45
N THR A 13 36.67 -11.74 -35.00
CA THR A 13 36.73 -13.21 -35.17
C THR A 13 37.00 -14.10 -33.96
N GLY A 14 35.96 -14.88 -33.62
CA GLY A 14 36.00 -16.34 -33.78
C GLY A 14 36.83 -17.14 -32.79
N TYR A 15 36.18 -17.59 -31.71
CA TYR A 15 36.54 -18.86 -31.08
C TYR A 15 35.30 -19.76 -31.01
N TYR A 16 35.29 -20.76 -31.89
CA TYR A 16 34.50 -21.97 -31.73
C TYR A 16 34.99 -22.66 -30.44
N ILE A 17 34.19 -22.62 -29.38
CA ILE A 17 34.42 -23.47 -28.21
C ILE A 17 33.70 -24.80 -28.47
N SER A 18 34.50 -25.87 -28.41
CA SER A 18 34.14 -27.26 -28.65
C SER A 18 32.90 -27.72 -27.88
N ASN A 19 32.06 -28.44 -28.60
CA ASN A 19 30.75 -28.93 -28.21
C ASN A 19 30.85 -30.25 -27.42
N THR A 20 31.49 -30.29 -26.24
CA THR A 20 31.57 -31.55 -25.44
C THR A 20 31.87 -31.41 -23.94
N ALA A 21 31.63 -30.25 -23.31
CA ALA A 21 31.80 -30.12 -21.84
C ALA A 21 30.90 -29.05 -21.22
N ARG A 22 29.63 -28.96 -21.67
CA ARG A 22 28.64 -27.97 -21.21
C ARG A 22 27.40 -28.62 -20.60
N ARG A 23 27.56 -29.77 -19.92
CA ARG A 23 26.43 -30.53 -19.36
C ARG A 23 26.25 -30.46 -17.85
N ASP A 24 27.25 -30.10 -17.05
CA ASP A 24 27.13 -30.26 -15.58
C ASP A 24 27.46 -28.99 -14.78
N LEU A 25 26.89 -27.86 -15.21
CA LEU A 25 26.73 -26.70 -14.32
C LEU A 25 25.39 -26.02 -14.63
N ILE A 26 24.32 -26.81 -14.59
CA ILE A 26 23.01 -26.29 -14.27
C ILE A 26 23.13 -25.81 -12.83
N LEU A 27 23.36 -24.50 -12.64
CA LEU A 27 22.80 -23.83 -11.47
C LEU A 27 21.35 -24.30 -11.44
N GLU A 28 20.97 -25.12 -10.46
CA GLU A 28 19.56 -25.44 -10.21
C GLU A 28 18.86 -24.09 -10.03
N ILE A 29 18.30 -23.54 -11.11
CA ILE A 29 17.46 -22.37 -11.03
C ILE A 29 16.22 -22.90 -10.32
N SER A 30 16.21 -22.69 -9.01
CA SER A 30 15.11 -23.07 -8.16
C SER A 30 13.82 -22.47 -8.75
N THR A 31 12.90 -23.32 -9.19
CA THR A 31 11.53 -22.97 -9.59
C THR A 31 10.65 -22.67 -8.37
N ASP A 32 11.28 -22.46 -7.21
CA ASP A 32 10.63 -22.16 -5.97
C ASP A 32 10.06 -20.73 -6.00
N VAL A 33 8.76 -20.65 -5.83
CA VAL A 33 7.98 -19.42 -5.82
C VAL A 33 7.44 -19.20 -4.42
N GLU A 34 7.37 -17.95 -3.96
CA GLU A 34 6.66 -17.65 -2.71
C GLU A 34 5.24 -17.19 -3.04
N VAL A 35 4.26 -17.86 -2.46
CA VAL A 35 2.85 -17.52 -2.62
C VAL A 35 2.32 -17.05 -1.28
N PHE A 36 1.83 -15.82 -1.24
CA PHE A 36 1.21 -15.21 -0.08
C PHE A 36 -0.28 -15.05 -0.31
N ASN A 37 -1.09 -15.31 0.72
CA ASN A 37 -2.51 -14.98 0.68
C ASN A 37 -2.82 -13.58 1.20
N THR A 38 -1.97 -13.06 2.09
CA THR A 38 -2.22 -11.80 2.79
C THR A 38 -1.32 -10.69 2.25
N PRO A 39 -1.89 -9.58 1.73
CA PRO A 39 -1.10 -8.41 1.38
C PRO A 39 -0.62 -7.72 2.66
N ARG A 40 0.58 -7.13 2.64
CA ARG A 40 1.25 -6.60 3.83
C ARG A 40 1.34 -5.08 3.79
N VAL A 41 1.12 -4.45 4.93
CA VAL A 41 1.32 -3.00 5.12
C VAL A 41 2.20 -2.78 6.34
N LEU A 42 3.24 -1.97 6.18
CA LEU A 42 4.13 -1.54 7.25
C LEU A 42 4.09 -0.02 7.33
N LEU A 43 3.74 0.54 8.49
CA LEU A 43 3.90 1.96 8.78
C LEU A 43 5.40 2.25 9.00
N VAL A 44 5.97 3.14 8.20
CA VAL A 44 7.38 3.53 8.26
C VAL A 44 7.58 4.81 9.06
N GLY A 45 6.63 5.73 8.95
CA GLY A 45 6.71 7.04 9.60
C GLY A 45 5.45 7.86 9.40
N SER A 46 5.39 8.99 10.09
CA SER A 46 4.31 9.97 9.99
C SER A 46 4.85 11.38 10.17
N TRP A 47 4.07 12.37 9.75
CA TRP A 47 4.33 13.78 10.00
C TRP A 47 3.04 14.49 10.43
N GLY A 48 3.20 15.61 11.12
CA GLY A 48 2.09 16.33 11.72
C GLY A 48 1.35 15.52 12.78
N SER A 49 0.29 16.11 13.32
CA SER A 49 -0.59 15.47 14.30
C SER A 49 -1.89 16.26 14.43
N GLU A 50 -2.91 15.67 15.05
CA GLU A 50 -4.14 16.38 15.40
C GLU A 50 -3.86 17.57 16.34
N GLY A 51 -2.91 17.42 17.26
CA GLY A 51 -2.42 18.50 18.11
C GLY A 51 -1.79 19.64 17.31
N LEU A 52 -0.94 19.33 16.33
CA LEU A 52 -0.32 20.33 15.45
C LEU A 52 -1.38 21.08 14.62
N VAL A 53 -2.35 20.35 14.06
CA VAL A 53 -3.45 20.95 13.28
C VAL A 53 -4.30 21.86 14.16
N SER A 54 -4.61 21.43 15.39
CA SER A 54 -5.31 22.26 16.38
C SER A 54 -4.51 23.51 16.74
N ALA A 55 -3.20 23.38 16.96
CA ALA A 55 -2.27 24.45 17.29
C ALA A 55 -2.24 25.56 16.23
N PHE A 56 -2.26 25.22 14.94
CA PHE A 56 -2.31 26.23 13.88
C PHE A 56 -3.48 27.22 14.00
N THR A 57 -4.59 26.82 14.63
CA THR A 57 -5.71 27.74 14.87
C THR A 57 -5.32 28.89 15.81
N ASP A 58 -4.59 28.58 16.87
CA ASP A 58 -4.14 29.62 17.81
C ASP A 58 -3.04 30.48 17.20
N ALA A 59 -2.06 29.86 16.55
CA ALA A 59 -0.93 30.57 15.95
C ALA A 59 -1.40 31.54 14.84
N LEU A 60 -2.26 31.07 13.92
CA LEU A 60 -2.66 31.86 12.74
C LEU A 60 -3.72 32.92 13.05
N TYR A 61 -4.64 32.67 13.98
CA TYR A 61 -5.78 33.56 14.22
C TYR A 61 -5.71 34.34 15.53
N ARG A 62 -4.90 33.93 16.50
CA ARG A 62 -4.79 34.60 17.81
C ARG A 62 -3.45 35.28 18.04
N GLY A 63 -2.46 35.06 17.17
CA GLY A 63 -1.15 35.70 17.24
C GLY A 63 -0.32 35.28 18.47
N ALA A 64 -0.64 34.15 19.09
CA ALA A 64 0.14 33.60 20.19
C ALA A 64 1.47 33.01 19.67
N SER A 65 2.51 33.00 20.52
CA SER A 65 3.82 32.45 20.12
C SER A 65 3.73 30.95 19.86
N TRP A 66 4.62 30.45 19.00
CA TRP A 66 4.59 29.04 18.60
C TRP A 66 4.82 28.10 19.78
N GLU A 67 5.73 28.46 20.69
CA GLU A 67 6.03 27.70 21.90
C GLU A 67 4.81 27.59 22.84
N GLU A 68 4.13 28.71 23.09
CA GLU A 68 2.93 28.75 23.95
C GLU A 68 1.82 27.88 23.35
N VAL A 69 1.58 28.03 22.05
CA VAL A 69 0.50 27.36 21.34
C VAL A 69 0.66 25.84 21.34
N LEU A 70 1.87 25.33 21.16
CA LEU A 70 2.13 23.88 21.23
C LEU A 70 1.87 23.31 22.62
N SER A 71 2.25 24.04 23.68
CA SER A 71 2.05 23.60 25.06
C SER A 71 0.59 23.64 25.52
N ALA A 72 -0.24 24.49 24.89
CA ALA A 72 -1.63 24.72 25.26
C ALA A 72 -2.63 23.69 24.68
N GLN A 73 -2.18 22.72 23.86
CA GLN A 73 -3.07 21.76 23.20
C GLN A 73 -3.45 20.60 24.13
N THR A 74 -4.51 20.79 24.93
CA THR A 74 -5.11 19.68 25.70
C THR A 74 -5.90 18.74 24.79
N GLN A 75 -6.10 17.49 25.23
CA GLN A 75 -6.83 16.49 24.46
C GLN A 75 -8.27 16.93 24.15
N GLU A 76 -8.96 17.55 25.11
CA GLU A 76 -10.33 18.05 24.95
C GLU A 76 -10.40 19.17 23.92
N LEU A 77 -9.39 20.06 23.89
CA LEU A 77 -9.31 21.14 22.92
C LEU A 77 -9.11 20.59 21.51
N VAL A 78 -8.21 19.62 21.36
CA VAL A 78 -7.93 18.94 20.08
C VAL A 78 -9.20 18.23 19.58
N GLU A 79 -9.86 17.44 20.43
CA GLU A 79 -11.10 16.73 20.08
C GLU A 79 -12.20 17.68 19.60
N ARG A 80 -12.41 18.78 20.33
CA ARG A 80 -13.39 19.80 19.97
C ARG A 80 -13.08 20.40 18.59
N ARG A 81 -11.82 20.76 18.33
CA ARG A 81 -11.41 21.43 17.09
C ARG A 81 -11.41 20.50 15.88
N ILE A 82 -10.79 19.34 15.99
CA ILE A 82 -10.79 18.34 14.91
C ILE A 82 -12.23 17.94 14.57
N GLY A 83 -13.08 17.73 15.58
CA GLY A 83 -14.50 17.48 15.37
C GLY A 83 -15.23 18.64 14.68
N ALA A 84 -14.92 19.90 15.02
CA ALA A 84 -15.48 21.06 14.34
C ALA A 84 -15.03 21.14 12.88
N PHE A 85 -13.74 20.99 12.58
CA PHE A 85 -13.21 21.01 11.21
C PHE A 85 -13.83 19.94 10.34
N TYR A 86 -13.97 18.72 10.88
CA TYR A 86 -14.58 17.61 10.17
C TYR A 86 -16.04 17.88 9.83
N ARG A 87 -16.87 18.27 10.83
CA ARG A 87 -18.31 18.53 10.63
C ARG A 87 -18.61 19.73 9.72
N GLN A 88 -17.73 20.73 9.72
CA GLN A 88 -17.89 21.91 8.87
C GLN A 88 -17.41 21.69 7.42
N GLY A 89 -16.87 20.51 7.10
CA GLY A 89 -16.29 20.24 5.78
C GLY A 89 -14.96 20.96 5.54
N HIS A 90 -14.32 21.48 6.59
CA HIS A 90 -13.03 22.16 6.51
C HIS A 90 -11.88 21.15 6.45
N TRP A 91 -11.90 20.27 5.45
CA TRP A 91 -11.02 19.08 5.42
C TRP A 91 -9.59 19.36 4.95
N SER A 92 -9.33 20.54 4.38
CA SER A 92 -7.99 20.94 3.92
C SER A 92 -6.95 20.96 5.05
N VAL A 93 -7.36 21.23 6.30
CA VAL A 93 -6.42 21.23 7.45
C VAL A 93 -5.85 19.84 7.74
N PHE A 94 -6.54 18.77 7.35
CA PHE A 94 -6.04 17.41 7.52
C PHE A 94 -4.93 17.05 6.52
N GLU A 95 -4.62 17.93 5.56
CA GLU A 95 -3.47 17.74 4.67
C GLU A 95 -2.13 18.01 5.37
N PHE A 96 -2.14 18.69 6.52
CA PHE A 96 -0.94 19.02 7.31
C PHE A 96 -0.44 17.89 8.21
N MET A 97 -1.08 16.72 8.14
CA MET A 97 -0.62 15.50 8.81
C MET A 97 -0.72 14.33 7.84
N GLY A 98 0.17 13.35 7.95
CA GLY A 98 0.22 12.23 7.01
C GLY A 98 1.11 11.08 7.45
N ALA A 99 1.08 10.01 6.66
CA ALA A 99 1.73 8.75 6.98
C ALA A 99 2.43 8.15 5.75
N GLN A 100 3.50 7.41 6.02
CA GLN A 100 4.35 6.73 5.04
C GLN A 100 4.30 5.23 5.29
N PHE A 101 4.09 4.45 4.24
CA PHE A 101 3.93 3.01 4.30
C PHE A 101 4.83 2.30 3.31
N ILE A 102 5.27 1.09 3.65
CA ILE A 102 5.64 0.06 2.68
C ILE A 102 4.45 -0.87 2.51
N VAL A 103 4.04 -1.10 1.26
CA VAL A 103 2.95 -2.00 0.92
C VAL A 103 3.48 -3.10 0.00
N GLU A 104 3.11 -4.34 0.29
CA GLU A 104 3.29 -5.47 -0.61
C GLU A 104 1.94 -6.07 -1.01
N CYS A 105 1.62 -6.00 -2.29
CA CYS A 105 0.40 -6.55 -2.87
C CYS A 105 0.66 -7.02 -4.30
N SER A 106 -0.33 -7.62 -4.95
CA SER A 106 -0.28 -8.01 -6.36
C SER A 106 -0.18 -6.78 -7.28
N ARG A 107 0.35 -6.97 -8.49
CA ARG A 107 0.32 -5.92 -9.53
C ARG A 107 -1.12 -5.51 -9.88
N ALA A 108 -2.08 -6.43 -9.84
CA ALA A 108 -3.51 -6.11 -10.00
C ALA A 108 -4.01 -5.12 -8.93
N CYS A 109 -3.66 -5.34 -7.67
CA CYS A 109 -4.00 -4.41 -6.59
C CYS A 109 -3.28 -3.06 -6.75
N HIS A 110 -1.98 -3.07 -7.04
CA HIS A 110 -1.19 -1.85 -7.21
C HIS A 110 -1.72 -0.94 -8.32
N THR A 111 -2.22 -1.48 -9.44
CA THR A 111 -2.80 -0.66 -10.52
C THR A 111 -4.08 0.09 -10.10
N GLN A 112 -4.84 -0.42 -9.13
CA GLN A 112 -5.94 0.31 -8.50
C GLN A 112 -5.43 1.37 -7.53
N PHE A 113 -4.37 1.03 -6.79
CA PHE A 113 -3.78 1.88 -5.77
C PHE A 113 -3.26 3.20 -6.36
N ILE A 114 -2.49 3.14 -7.44
CA ILE A 114 -1.88 4.32 -8.09
C ILE A 114 -2.89 5.27 -8.79
N ARG A 115 -4.19 4.94 -8.76
CA ARG A 115 -5.25 5.84 -9.24
C ARG A 115 -5.53 6.98 -8.26
N HIS A 116 -5.05 6.87 -7.03
CA HIS A 116 -5.11 7.90 -6.00
C HIS A 116 -3.96 8.89 -6.20
N ARG A 117 -4.24 9.98 -6.92
CA ARG A 117 -3.21 10.91 -7.41
C ARG A 117 -2.64 11.82 -6.32
N LEU A 118 -3.36 12.04 -5.23
CA LEU A 118 -2.91 12.88 -4.10
C LEU A 118 -2.07 12.07 -3.10
N ALA A 119 -1.10 11.34 -3.64
CA ALA A 119 -0.17 10.49 -2.90
C ALA A 119 1.18 10.45 -3.66
N SER A 120 2.26 10.07 -2.98
CA SER A 120 3.54 9.79 -3.64
C SER A 120 3.83 8.30 -3.62
N TYR A 121 4.38 7.77 -4.72
CA TYR A 121 4.65 6.35 -4.91
C TYR A 121 6.10 6.11 -5.32
N TRP A 122 6.71 5.08 -4.75
CA TRP A 122 7.97 4.54 -5.22
C TRP A 122 7.91 3.01 -5.25
N SER A 123 7.78 2.46 -6.46
CA SER A 123 7.50 1.04 -6.65
C SER A 123 8.70 0.24 -7.16
N GLU A 124 8.79 -1.01 -6.71
CA GLU A 124 9.70 -2.00 -7.27
C GLU A 124 9.49 -2.12 -8.80
N SER A 125 10.57 -1.92 -9.56
CA SER A 125 10.55 -1.93 -11.03
C SER A 125 11.07 -3.26 -11.58
N GLN A 126 10.19 -3.98 -12.27
CA GLN A 126 10.55 -5.21 -13.02
C GLN A 126 11.43 -4.94 -14.25
N ARG A 127 11.79 -3.68 -14.54
CA ARG A 127 12.84 -3.37 -15.53
C ARG A 127 14.24 -3.66 -14.99
N TYR A 128 14.40 -3.52 -13.68
CA TYR A 128 15.69 -3.59 -12.99
C TYR A 128 15.79 -4.81 -12.07
N VAL A 129 14.68 -5.27 -11.50
CA VAL A 129 14.66 -6.48 -10.66
C VAL A 129 14.63 -7.72 -11.55
N ASP A 130 15.64 -8.56 -11.37
CA ASP A 130 15.78 -9.86 -12.03
C ASP A 130 15.34 -10.97 -11.08
N TYR A 131 14.20 -11.60 -11.37
CA TYR A 131 13.65 -12.63 -10.49
C TYR A 131 14.37 -13.98 -10.61
N THR A 132 15.32 -14.13 -11.55
CA THR A 132 16.25 -15.29 -11.52
C THR A 132 17.28 -15.18 -10.39
N LYS A 133 17.51 -13.97 -9.89
CA LYS A 133 18.46 -13.67 -8.80
C LYS A 133 17.77 -13.36 -7.47
N ARG A 134 16.49 -12.96 -7.54
CA ARG A 134 15.66 -12.64 -6.39
C ARG A 134 14.39 -13.47 -6.47
N LYS A 135 14.09 -14.20 -5.39
CA LYS A 135 12.91 -15.06 -5.33
C LYS A 135 11.63 -14.29 -5.73
N ILE A 136 10.90 -14.85 -6.69
CA ILE A 136 9.63 -14.28 -7.14
C ILE A 136 8.57 -14.53 -6.07
N ARG A 137 7.67 -13.55 -5.94
CA ARG A 137 6.59 -13.56 -4.96
C ARG A 137 5.28 -13.33 -5.67
N PHE A 138 4.22 -13.98 -5.22
CA PHE A 138 2.86 -13.82 -5.70
C PHE A 138 1.92 -13.51 -4.55
N VAL A 139 0.92 -12.66 -4.79
CA VAL A 139 -0.18 -12.42 -3.85
C VAL A 139 -1.49 -12.81 -4.52
N VAL A 140 -2.20 -13.77 -3.92
CA VAL A 140 -3.42 -14.36 -4.47
C VAL A 140 -4.42 -14.66 -3.35
N PRO A 141 -5.74 -14.68 -3.62
CA PRO A 141 -6.71 -15.04 -2.59
C PRO A 141 -6.52 -16.48 -2.08
N VAL A 142 -7.03 -16.77 -0.89
CA VAL A 142 -7.08 -18.11 -0.30
C VAL A 142 -7.75 -19.08 -1.28
N GLY A 143 -7.11 -20.24 -1.50
CA GLY A 143 -7.60 -21.27 -2.42
C GLY A 143 -7.26 -21.06 -3.90
N PHE A 144 -6.50 -20.02 -4.26
CA PHE A 144 -6.03 -19.85 -5.64
C PHE A 144 -4.99 -20.94 -6.02
N PRO A 145 -5.08 -21.56 -7.21
CA PRO A 145 -4.14 -22.60 -7.62
C PRO A 145 -2.74 -22.03 -7.90
N GLU A 146 -1.71 -22.62 -7.30
CA GLU A 146 -0.32 -22.16 -7.52
C GLU A 146 0.25 -22.54 -8.89
N GLU A 147 -0.28 -23.59 -9.50
CA GLU A 147 0.30 -24.20 -10.69
C GLU A 147 0.40 -23.22 -11.89
N PRO A 148 -0.61 -22.38 -12.20
CA PRO A 148 -0.46 -21.31 -13.19
C PRO A 148 0.64 -20.29 -12.87
N LEU A 149 0.90 -20.02 -11.59
CA LEU A 149 1.94 -19.08 -11.16
C LEU A 149 3.33 -19.67 -11.41
N ARG A 150 3.50 -20.96 -11.11
CA ARG A 150 4.75 -21.70 -11.36
C ARG A 150 5.06 -21.75 -12.84
N ARG A 151 4.10 -22.12 -13.70
CA ARG A 151 4.29 -22.10 -15.17
C ARG A 151 4.72 -20.73 -15.69
N ALA A 152 4.05 -19.67 -15.23
CA ALA A 152 4.42 -18.31 -15.68
C ALA A 152 5.83 -17.92 -15.24
N TYR A 153 6.29 -18.38 -14.07
CA TYR A 153 7.66 -18.17 -13.63
C TYR A 153 8.69 -19.02 -14.41
N GLU A 154 8.35 -20.27 -14.74
CA GLU A 154 9.17 -21.12 -15.62
C GLU A 154 9.36 -20.46 -17.00
N ASP A 155 8.28 -19.92 -17.58
CA ASP A 155 8.34 -19.19 -18.84
C ASP A 155 9.17 -17.91 -18.72
N TYR A 156 9.08 -17.18 -17.59
CA TYR A 156 9.95 -16.06 -17.30
C TYR A 156 11.43 -16.46 -17.24
N ILE A 157 11.78 -17.57 -16.57
CA ILE A 157 13.15 -18.08 -16.49
C ILE A 157 13.70 -18.39 -17.89
N LYS A 158 12.93 -19.13 -18.71
CA LYS A 158 13.31 -19.43 -20.10
C LYS A 158 13.54 -18.15 -20.92
N LEU A 159 12.64 -17.16 -20.80
CA LEU A 159 12.81 -15.88 -21.48
C LEU A 159 14.06 -15.13 -21.02
N ARG A 160 14.47 -15.26 -19.74
CA ARG A 160 15.67 -14.59 -19.21
C ARG A 160 16.99 -15.09 -19.79
N GLU A 161 17.01 -16.24 -20.46
CA GLU A 161 18.18 -16.74 -21.19
C GLU A 161 18.57 -15.85 -22.38
N GLY A 162 17.60 -15.14 -22.97
CA GLY A 162 17.83 -14.26 -24.14
C GLY A 162 17.33 -12.82 -23.99
N PHE A 163 16.38 -12.56 -23.09
CA PHE A 163 15.74 -11.25 -22.95
C PHE A 163 16.07 -10.57 -21.62
N ARG A 164 16.33 -9.26 -21.66
CA ARG A 164 16.47 -8.42 -20.45
C ARG A 164 15.21 -8.49 -19.57
N PRO A 165 15.31 -8.24 -18.24
CA PRO A 165 14.16 -8.31 -17.32
C PRO A 165 12.93 -7.52 -17.79
N GLU A 166 13.14 -6.35 -18.42
CA GLU A 166 12.04 -5.50 -18.91
C GLU A 166 11.16 -6.12 -20.00
N TYR A 167 11.66 -7.13 -20.73
CA TYR A 167 10.91 -7.85 -21.75
C TYR A 167 10.44 -9.20 -21.23
N ALA A 168 11.31 -9.94 -20.52
CA ALA A 168 10.96 -11.25 -19.96
C ALA A 168 9.76 -11.16 -18.99
N ARG A 169 9.64 -10.06 -18.24
CA ARG A 169 8.51 -9.83 -17.31
C ARG A 169 7.14 -9.83 -17.97
N MET A 170 7.03 -9.70 -19.30
CA MET A 170 5.73 -9.71 -19.98
C MET A 170 5.01 -11.06 -19.84
N ALA A 171 5.74 -12.13 -19.47
CA ALA A 171 5.17 -13.43 -19.12
C ALA A 171 4.64 -13.49 -17.67
N LEU A 172 5.01 -12.55 -16.79
CA LEU A 172 4.60 -12.59 -15.38
C LEU A 172 3.13 -12.16 -15.23
N PRO A 173 2.33 -12.88 -14.43
CA PRO A 173 0.92 -12.57 -14.24
C PRO A 173 0.73 -11.34 -13.34
N ASN A 174 -0.46 -10.75 -13.38
CA ASN A 174 -0.84 -9.66 -12.48
C ASN A 174 -0.84 -10.05 -10.98
N ALA A 175 -0.79 -11.35 -10.68
CA ALA A 175 -0.61 -11.89 -9.33
C ALA A 175 0.82 -11.67 -8.79
N ALA A 176 1.80 -11.36 -9.64
CA ALA A 176 3.16 -11.06 -9.19
C ALA A 176 3.14 -9.94 -8.14
N ALA A 177 3.84 -10.14 -7.04
CA ALA A 177 3.88 -9.17 -5.96
C ALA A 177 4.70 -7.94 -6.37
N VAL A 178 4.35 -6.80 -5.80
CA VAL A 178 5.11 -5.56 -5.85
C VAL A 178 5.25 -5.02 -4.45
N LEU A 179 6.49 -4.71 -4.08
CA LEU A 179 6.79 -3.90 -2.92
C LEU A 179 6.89 -2.44 -3.35
N PHE A 180 6.21 -1.54 -2.66
CA PHE A 180 6.29 -0.11 -2.94
C PHE A 180 6.15 0.73 -1.67
N ALA A 181 6.85 1.86 -1.66
CA ALA A 181 6.59 2.92 -0.70
C ALA A 181 5.44 3.79 -1.17
N VAL A 182 4.57 4.19 -0.26
CA VAL A 182 3.51 5.17 -0.49
C VAL A 182 3.40 6.12 0.68
N GLN A 183 3.12 7.39 0.39
CA GLN A 183 2.75 8.36 1.42
C GLN A 183 1.47 9.09 1.05
N MET A 184 0.63 9.33 2.06
CA MET A 184 -0.64 10.04 1.95
C MET A 184 -0.80 10.98 3.14
N ASN A 185 -1.33 12.18 2.90
CA ASN A 185 -1.84 13.00 4.00
C ASN A 185 -3.16 12.41 4.54
N ALA A 186 -3.59 12.84 5.73
CA ALA A 186 -4.75 12.27 6.41
C ALA A 186 -6.06 12.54 5.65
N ARG A 187 -6.18 13.67 4.95
CA ARG A 187 -7.33 13.93 4.07
C ARG A 187 -7.43 12.88 2.96
N GLU A 188 -6.34 12.64 2.23
CA GLU A 188 -6.34 11.61 1.17
C GLU A 188 -6.61 10.24 1.75
N LEU A 189 -5.91 9.85 2.83
CA LEU A 189 -6.05 8.50 3.39
C LEU A 189 -7.45 8.24 3.94
N LEU A 190 -8.00 9.13 4.76
CA LEU A 190 -9.23 8.89 5.50
C LEU A 190 -10.50 9.35 4.77
N LEU A 191 -10.43 10.39 3.93
CA LEU A 191 -11.62 11.00 3.32
C LEU A 191 -11.76 10.70 1.84
N ASN A 192 -10.74 10.13 1.20
CA ASN A 192 -10.79 9.76 -0.22
C ASN A 192 -10.44 8.28 -0.45
N PHE A 193 -9.29 7.81 0.05
CA PHE A 193 -8.84 6.44 -0.11
C PHE A 193 -9.74 5.47 0.67
N ALA A 194 -9.94 5.68 1.97
CA ALA A 194 -10.73 4.77 2.80
C ALA A 194 -12.19 4.59 2.32
N PRO A 195 -12.97 5.66 2.02
CA PRO A 195 -14.35 5.49 1.55
C PRO A 195 -14.46 4.74 0.21
N LEU A 196 -13.43 4.80 -0.63
CA LEU A 196 -13.40 4.07 -1.91
C LEU A 196 -12.87 2.64 -1.77
N ARG A 197 -11.86 2.45 -0.93
CA ARG A 197 -11.05 1.22 -0.90
C ARG A 197 -11.33 0.31 0.26
N CYS A 198 -11.97 0.77 1.32
CA CYS A 198 -12.44 -0.09 2.41
C CYS A 198 -13.87 -0.61 2.16
N ALA A 199 -14.58 -0.05 1.17
CA ALA A 199 -15.92 -0.44 0.74
C ALA A 199 -15.96 -1.84 0.13
N TYR A 200 -17.03 -2.61 0.37
CA TYR A 200 -17.20 -3.98 -0.14
C TYR A 200 -17.08 -4.09 -1.68
N THR A 201 -17.48 -3.05 -2.39
CA THR A 201 -17.39 -2.98 -3.86
C THR A 201 -15.97 -2.95 -4.42
N ALA A 202 -14.97 -2.59 -3.62
CA ALA A 202 -13.57 -2.68 -4.01
C ALA A 202 -13.06 -4.13 -3.95
N GLN A 203 -12.04 -4.44 -4.75
CA GLN A 203 -11.40 -5.77 -4.74
C GLN A 203 -10.91 -6.12 -3.33
N ALA A 204 -11.13 -7.36 -2.90
CA ALA A 204 -10.81 -7.81 -1.55
C ALA A 204 -9.37 -7.53 -1.10
N GLU A 205 -8.40 -7.67 -2.00
CA GLU A 205 -6.99 -7.39 -1.72
C GLU A 205 -6.74 -5.92 -1.34
N ILE A 206 -7.22 -4.96 -2.14
CA ILE A 206 -7.04 -3.54 -1.83
C ILE A 206 -7.88 -3.12 -0.62
N ARG A 207 -9.02 -3.77 -0.37
CA ARG A 207 -9.75 -3.60 0.90
C ARG A 207 -8.94 -4.04 2.09
N HIS A 208 -8.28 -5.19 2.01
CA HIS A 208 -7.43 -5.70 3.08
C HIS A 208 -6.27 -4.74 3.36
N VAL A 209 -5.63 -4.20 2.31
CA VAL A 209 -4.60 -3.17 2.43
C VAL A 209 -5.16 -1.89 3.05
N CYS A 210 -6.33 -1.42 2.60
CA CYS A 210 -6.99 -0.23 3.12
C CYS A 210 -7.27 -0.33 4.62
N TRP A 211 -7.80 -1.46 5.10
CA TRP A 211 -8.09 -1.66 6.51
C TRP A 211 -6.84 -1.70 7.38
N GLN A 212 -5.73 -2.26 6.88
CA GLN A 212 -4.44 -2.16 7.59
C GLN A 212 -3.94 -0.72 7.69
N MET A 213 -4.04 0.07 6.62
CA MET A 213 -3.69 1.49 6.66
C MET A 213 -4.63 2.29 7.58
N PHE A 214 -5.92 1.95 7.61
CA PHE A 214 -6.89 2.54 8.51
C PHE A 214 -6.56 2.25 9.99
N ALA A 215 -6.05 1.05 10.31
CA ALA A 215 -5.60 0.70 11.66
C ALA A 215 -4.38 1.53 12.10
N ALA A 216 -3.49 1.88 11.18
CA ALA A 216 -2.42 2.83 11.46
C ALA A 216 -2.97 4.25 11.68
N ALA A 217 -3.89 4.71 10.83
CA ALA A 217 -4.53 6.01 10.96
C ALA A 217 -5.30 6.16 12.28
N TRP A 218 -5.93 5.08 12.76
CA TRP A 218 -6.61 5.05 14.07
C TRP A 218 -5.69 5.39 15.25
N ARG A 219 -4.41 5.03 15.16
CA ARG A 219 -3.41 5.35 16.19
C ARG A 219 -2.83 6.74 16.02
N LEU A 220 -2.58 7.15 14.77
CA LEU A 220 -1.94 8.42 14.45
C LEU A 220 -2.90 9.60 14.66
N TRP A 221 -4.17 9.45 14.28
CA TRP A 221 -5.19 10.50 14.28
C TRP A 221 -6.51 9.95 14.87
N PRO A 222 -6.53 9.62 16.17
CA PRO A 222 -7.64 8.91 16.80
C PRO A 222 -8.96 9.69 16.75
N VAL A 223 -8.95 11.03 16.81
CA VAL A 223 -10.19 11.80 16.77
C VAL A 223 -10.81 11.74 15.38
N LEU A 224 -10.03 12.05 14.35
CA LEU A 224 -10.46 12.04 12.96
C LEU A 224 -10.85 10.63 12.52
N ALA A 225 -10.06 9.61 12.85
CA ALA A 225 -10.34 8.23 12.46
C ALA A 225 -11.66 7.71 13.08
N LYS A 226 -11.99 8.08 14.32
CA LYS A 226 -13.28 7.72 14.94
C LYS A 226 -14.47 8.38 14.23
N LEU A 227 -14.35 9.67 13.89
CA LEU A 227 -15.38 10.39 13.13
C LEU A 227 -15.58 9.77 11.75
N VAL A 228 -14.48 9.53 11.03
CA VAL A 228 -14.49 8.89 9.71
C VAL A 228 -15.04 7.47 9.77
N TRP A 229 -14.72 6.70 10.82
CA TRP A 229 -15.29 5.36 11.01
C TRP A 229 -16.81 5.40 11.12
N GLN A 230 -17.35 6.35 11.88
CA GLN A 230 -18.80 6.51 12.04
C GLN A 230 -19.48 6.83 10.71
N ASP A 231 -18.87 7.70 9.92
CA ASP A 231 -19.45 8.22 8.68
C ASP A 231 -19.02 7.46 7.42
N LEU A 232 -18.13 6.46 7.53
CA LEU A 232 -17.59 5.71 6.39
C LEU A 232 -18.69 5.22 5.42
N PRO A 233 -19.82 4.68 5.90
CA PRO A 233 -20.95 4.29 5.04
C PRO A 233 -21.57 5.44 4.23
N GLN A 234 -21.45 6.68 4.70
CA GLN A 234 -22.02 7.89 4.10
C GLN A 234 -21.00 8.71 3.29
N LEU A 235 -19.70 8.55 3.55
CA LEU A 235 -18.64 9.30 2.88
C LEU A 235 -18.51 8.97 1.39
N HIS A 236 -18.98 7.79 0.96
CA HIS A 236 -19.08 7.45 -0.45
C HIS A 236 -20.37 6.69 -0.74
N ARG A 237 -21.10 7.11 -1.79
CA ARG A 237 -22.41 6.54 -2.15
C ARG A 237 -22.38 5.03 -2.35
N ASP A 238 -21.26 4.50 -2.83
CA ASP A 238 -21.09 3.08 -3.17
C ASP A 238 -20.50 2.25 -2.04
N PHE A 239 -20.31 2.83 -0.84
CA PHE A 239 -19.67 2.12 0.28
C PHE A 239 -20.46 0.87 0.69
N CYS A 240 -21.77 1.04 0.86
CA CYS A 240 -22.72 -0.02 1.21
C CYS A 240 -23.31 -0.77 0.01
N THR A 241 -22.87 -0.46 -1.21
CA THR A 241 -23.41 -1.10 -2.41
C THR A 241 -23.09 -2.60 -2.37
N LYS A 242 -24.09 -3.43 -2.69
CA LYS A 242 -24.04 -4.92 -2.64
C LYS A 242 -23.87 -5.53 -1.24
N VAL A 243 -23.97 -4.73 -0.17
CA VAL A 243 -24.05 -5.25 1.20
C VAL A 243 -25.51 -5.70 1.48
N PRO A 244 -25.75 -6.88 2.06
CA PRO A 244 -27.09 -7.31 2.45
C PRO A 244 -27.77 -6.32 3.40
N ARG A 245 -29.08 -6.14 3.27
CA ARG A 245 -29.85 -5.24 4.16
C ARG A 245 -29.76 -5.74 5.60
N GLY A 246 -29.48 -4.81 6.52
CA GLY A 246 -29.36 -5.10 7.96
C GLY A 246 -27.94 -5.41 8.44
N GLU A 247 -26.98 -5.62 7.52
CA GLU A 247 -25.57 -5.78 7.86
C GLU A 247 -24.87 -4.43 8.05
N ASP A 248 -23.88 -4.38 8.94
CA ASP A 248 -22.96 -3.24 9.02
C ASP A 248 -21.97 -3.31 7.84
N CYS A 249 -22.04 -2.33 6.94
CA CYS A 249 -21.23 -2.29 5.72
C CYS A 249 -19.72 -2.36 6.00
N ARG A 250 -19.25 -1.80 7.12
CA ARG A 250 -17.82 -1.79 7.50
C ARG A 250 -17.41 -3.20 7.91
N LEU A 251 -18.17 -3.82 8.82
CA LEU A 251 -17.88 -5.16 9.32
C LEU A 251 -18.00 -6.21 8.22
N TYR A 252 -19.01 -6.08 7.35
CA TYR A 252 -19.19 -6.94 6.19
C TYR A 252 -18.00 -6.87 5.22
N ALA A 253 -17.54 -5.65 4.89
CA ALA A 253 -16.39 -5.46 4.01
C ALA A 253 -15.07 -5.97 4.61
N ILE A 254 -14.90 -5.84 5.93
CA ILE A 254 -13.77 -6.44 6.68
C ILE A 254 -13.83 -7.95 6.58
N LYS A 255 -14.97 -8.56 6.93
CA LYS A 255 -15.15 -10.02 6.90
C LYS A 255 -14.84 -10.62 5.53
N ASP A 256 -15.38 -10.05 4.43
CA ASP A 256 -15.06 -10.53 3.09
C ASP A 256 -13.57 -10.36 2.76
N ALA A 257 -12.91 -9.29 3.22
CA ALA A 257 -11.48 -9.13 3.00
C ALA A 257 -10.68 -10.23 3.73
N GLU A 258 -11.08 -10.55 4.96
CA GLU A 258 -10.44 -11.59 5.77
C GLU A 258 -10.68 -13.00 5.22
N GLU A 259 -11.88 -13.29 4.70
CA GLU A 259 -12.18 -14.57 4.05
C GLU A 259 -11.32 -14.79 2.79
N LYS A 260 -11.03 -13.73 2.03
CA LYS A 260 -10.23 -13.83 0.80
C LYS A 260 -8.73 -13.76 1.02
N HIS A 261 -8.25 -13.03 2.03
CA HIS A 261 -6.83 -12.72 2.19
C HIS A 261 -6.27 -13.01 3.59
N GLY A 262 -7.02 -13.73 4.44
CA GLY A 262 -6.62 -14.03 5.81
C GLY A 262 -6.91 -12.88 6.78
N PRO A 263 -6.77 -13.10 8.10
CA PRO A 263 -7.16 -12.13 9.11
C PRO A 263 -6.32 -10.85 9.02
N LEU A 264 -6.96 -9.71 9.30
CA LEU A 264 -6.25 -8.45 9.49
C LEU A 264 -5.32 -8.57 10.71
N PRO A 265 -4.07 -8.06 10.64
CA PRO A 265 -3.14 -8.09 11.76
C PRO A 265 -3.68 -7.39 13.01
N ASP A 266 -4.53 -6.39 12.82
CA ASP A 266 -5.03 -5.55 13.88
C ASP A 266 -6.33 -4.82 13.50
N LYS A 267 -7.21 -4.59 14.48
CA LYS A 267 -8.56 -4.02 14.35
C LYS A 267 -8.90 -3.11 15.55
N PRO A 268 -8.22 -1.96 15.73
CA PRO A 268 -8.27 -1.16 16.96
C PRO A 268 -9.64 -0.52 17.21
N TRP A 269 -10.48 -0.40 16.17
CA TRP A 269 -11.86 0.06 16.27
C TRP A 269 -12.81 -0.93 16.98
N LEU A 270 -12.48 -2.23 17.01
CA LEU A 270 -13.31 -3.22 17.70
C LEU A 270 -13.18 -3.12 19.23
N ALA A 271 -11.98 -2.80 19.73
CA ALA A 271 -11.78 -2.56 21.17
C ALA A 271 -12.55 -1.32 21.66
N ALA A 272 -12.68 -0.30 20.80
CA ALA A 272 -13.49 0.89 21.10
C ALA A 272 -15.00 0.59 21.14
N ALA A 273 -15.50 -0.35 20.32
CA ALA A 273 -16.90 -0.75 20.33
C ALA A 273 -17.32 -1.40 21.66
N VAL A 274 -16.41 -2.11 22.33
CA VAL A 274 -16.65 -2.72 23.66
C VAL A 274 -16.68 -1.67 24.77
N ALA A 275 -15.88 -0.59 24.65
CA ALA A 275 -15.84 0.50 25.64
C ALA A 275 -17.08 1.41 25.59
N TYR A 276 -17.81 1.44 24.46
CA TYR A 276 -19.03 2.22 24.27
C TYR A 276 -20.31 1.37 24.25
N GLY A 277 -20.26 0.14 24.78
CA GLY A 277 -21.37 -0.82 24.78
C GLY A 277 -22.72 -0.24 25.25
N ARG A 278 -23.52 0.14 24.26
CA ARG A 278 -24.96 -0.15 24.18
C ARG A 278 -25.14 -1.28 23.18
#